data_AF-A0A9D3YB43-F1
#
_entry.id   AF-A0A9D3YB43-F1
#
_cell.length_a   1.000
_cell.length_b   1.000
_cell.length_c   1.000
_cell.angle_alpha   90.00
_cell.angle_beta   90.00
_cell.angle_gamma   90.00
#
_symmetry.space_group_name_H-M   'P 1'
#
loop_
_entity.id
_entity.type
_entity.pdbx_description
1 polymer ?
#
loop_
_entity_poly.entity_id
_entity_poly.type
_entity_poly.pdbx_seq_one_letter_code
_entity_poly.pdbx_strand_id
1 'polypeptide(L)'
;MSEYLRHEAETHANTLQGSASDCEKRQAWHKLSEICLCQTILFNRRRSGEVSKMTVEEYSKNKLTNDDGELDGCLTKLEKDLCRYFYRTEIIAKRGRIAAVLFPRQVKENIDLLIRSRNSLTNCFNSKYIFATKSASSHIRGTDVLRSIAIDCGAEHPERLRSTKLRKHIATMTQLFNLSENELDILAKFLGHDIRVHREFYRLPDGTMQVAKVSKLLMMM
;
A
#
# COMPACT_ATOMS: atom_id res chain seq x y z
N MET A 1 -7.99 -9.62 8.45
CA MET A 1 -7.10 -9.50 7.26
C MET A 1 -5.69 -9.01 7.60
N SER A 2 -5.50 -7.88 8.30
CA SER A 2 -4.14 -7.36 8.58
C SER A 2 -3.26 -8.32 9.40
N GLU A 3 -3.83 -8.93 10.44
CA GLU A 3 -3.12 -9.94 11.25
C GLU A 3 -2.77 -11.19 10.46
N TYR A 4 -3.74 -11.72 9.69
CA TYR A 4 -3.52 -12.82 8.76
C TYR A 4 -2.36 -12.55 7.80
N LEU A 5 -2.33 -11.35 7.18
CA LEU A 5 -1.25 -10.95 6.27
C LEU A 5 0.11 -10.87 6.97
N ARG A 6 0.16 -10.42 8.23
CA ARG A 6 1.41 -10.35 9.00
C ARG A 6 1.94 -11.76 9.30
N HIS A 7 1.08 -12.63 9.82
CA HIS A 7 1.43 -14.02 10.13
C HIS A 7 1.92 -14.79 8.89
N GLU A 8 1.18 -14.68 7.78
CA GLU A 8 1.58 -15.32 6.53
C GLU A 8 2.89 -14.75 6.00
N ALA A 9 3.09 -13.42 6.06
CA ALA A 9 4.34 -12.80 5.63
C ALA A 9 5.55 -13.35 6.41
N GLU A 10 5.44 -13.43 7.73
CA GLU A 10 6.48 -13.96 8.61
C GLU A 10 6.79 -15.43 8.29
N THR A 11 5.76 -16.25 8.09
CA THR A 11 5.90 -17.68 7.76
C THR A 11 6.67 -17.88 6.45
N HIS A 12 6.27 -17.18 5.38
CA HIS A 12 6.92 -17.31 4.07
C HIS A 12 8.31 -16.66 4.06
N ALA A 13 8.52 -15.56 4.79
CA ALA A 13 9.83 -14.94 4.95
C ALA A 13 10.83 -15.87 5.66
N ASN A 14 10.41 -16.54 6.74
CA ASN A 14 11.22 -17.52 7.44
C ASN A 14 11.56 -18.72 6.56
N THR A 15 10.59 -19.19 5.76
CA THR A 15 10.81 -20.29 4.80
C THR A 15 11.86 -19.94 3.75
N LEU A 16 11.87 -18.68 3.27
CA LEU A 16 12.87 -18.20 2.31
C LEU A 16 14.28 -18.12 2.90
N GLN A 17 14.39 -17.74 4.17
CA GLN A 17 15.68 -17.58 4.86
C GLN A 17 16.21 -18.90 5.43
N GLY A 18 15.34 -19.88 5.67
CA GLY A 18 15.70 -21.17 6.24
C GLY A 18 16.30 -22.17 5.24
N SER A 19 16.42 -23.42 5.68
CA SER A 19 17.00 -24.54 4.91
C SER A 19 15.97 -25.34 4.11
N ALA A 20 14.86 -24.73 3.70
CA ALA A 20 13.84 -25.36 2.86
C ALA A 20 14.38 -25.70 1.45
N SER A 21 13.71 -26.63 0.77
CA SER A 21 14.06 -27.01 -0.61
C SER A 21 13.84 -25.85 -1.59
N ASP A 22 14.53 -25.87 -2.73
CA ASP A 22 14.38 -24.82 -3.76
C ASP A 22 12.93 -24.69 -4.28
N CYS A 23 12.19 -25.80 -4.34
CA CYS A 23 10.79 -25.80 -4.76
C CYS A 23 9.91 -25.05 -3.73
N GLU A 24 10.09 -25.34 -2.45
CA GLU A 24 9.35 -24.67 -1.36
C GLU A 24 9.71 -23.19 -1.29
N LYS A 25 11.00 -22.86 -1.40
CA LYS A 25 11.46 -21.47 -1.43
C LYS A 25 10.85 -20.69 -2.59
N ARG A 26 10.73 -21.28 -3.78
CA ARG A 26 10.03 -20.65 -4.92
C ARG A 26 8.56 -20.38 -4.62
N GLN A 27 7.87 -21.34 -4.00
CA GLN A 27 6.46 -21.16 -3.64
C GLN A 27 6.30 -20.07 -2.57
N ALA A 28 7.14 -20.09 -1.54
CA ALA A 28 7.18 -19.07 -0.50
C ALA A 28 7.49 -17.68 -1.09
N TRP A 29 8.41 -17.57 -2.06
CA TRP A 29 8.71 -16.32 -2.75
C TRP A 29 7.48 -15.74 -3.45
N HIS A 30 6.75 -16.58 -4.18
CA HIS A 30 5.53 -16.15 -4.86
C HIS A 30 4.42 -15.75 -3.88
N LYS A 31 4.24 -16.51 -2.79
CA LYS A 31 3.26 -16.18 -1.76
C LYS A 31 3.60 -14.90 -1.01
N LEU A 32 4.85 -14.73 -0.61
CA LEU A 32 5.33 -13.50 0.01
C LEU A 32 5.17 -12.29 -0.95
N SER A 33 5.38 -12.48 -2.25
CA SER A 33 5.13 -11.44 -3.26
C SER A 33 3.65 -11.03 -3.34
N GLU A 34 2.73 -12.00 -3.33
CA GLU A 34 1.28 -11.73 -3.29
C GLU A 34 0.90 -10.97 -2.00
N ILE A 35 1.42 -11.40 -0.86
CA ILE A 35 1.16 -10.80 0.46
C ILE A 35 1.69 -9.36 0.52
N CYS A 36 2.94 -9.13 0.12
CA CYS A 36 3.54 -7.79 0.12
C CYS A 36 2.79 -6.83 -0.82
N LEU A 37 2.37 -7.31 -2.00
CA LEU A 37 1.55 -6.54 -2.92
C LEU A 37 0.20 -6.18 -2.26
N CYS A 38 -0.44 -7.14 -1.58
CA CYS A 38 -1.69 -6.91 -0.87
C CYS A 38 -1.52 -5.87 0.25
N GLN A 39 -0.54 -6.04 1.13
CA GLN A 39 -0.24 -5.10 2.22
C GLN A 39 0.02 -3.69 1.68
N THR A 40 0.79 -3.57 0.61
CA THR A 40 1.09 -2.28 -0.02
C THR A 40 -0.17 -1.61 -0.58
N ILE A 41 -1.04 -2.36 -1.27
CA ILE A 41 -2.32 -1.83 -1.79
C ILE A 41 -3.25 -1.43 -0.65
N LEU A 42 -3.35 -2.25 0.40
CA LEU A 42 -4.20 -1.99 1.56
C LEU A 42 -3.73 -0.74 2.30
N PHE A 43 -2.44 -0.58 2.55
CA PHE A 43 -1.91 0.56 3.28
C PHE A 43 -2.10 1.86 2.51
N ASN A 44 -1.71 1.89 1.23
CA ASN A 44 -1.73 3.11 0.43
C ASN A 44 -3.10 3.46 -0.15
N ARG A 45 -4.04 2.51 -0.16
CA ARG A 45 -5.34 2.61 -0.86
C ARG A 45 -5.19 3.01 -2.35
N ARG A 46 -4.00 2.79 -2.93
CA ARG A 46 -3.60 3.07 -4.33
C ARG A 46 -4.20 2.07 -5.32
N ARG A 47 -4.17 2.38 -6.62
CA ARG A 47 -4.87 1.51 -7.59
C ARG A 47 -4.02 0.25 -7.66
N SER A 48 -4.66 -0.91 -7.60
CA SER A 48 -3.92 -2.19 -7.59
C SER A 48 -2.95 -2.29 -8.77
N GLY A 49 -3.34 -1.79 -9.95
CA GLY A 49 -2.50 -1.79 -11.15
C GLY A 49 -1.31 -0.82 -11.12
N GLU A 50 -1.34 0.25 -10.31
CA GLU A 50 -0.18 1.15 -10.12
C GLU A 50 0.88 0.41 -9.31
N VAL A 51 0.49 -0.16 -8.16
CA VAL A 51 1.41 -0.88 -7.27
C VAL A 51 1.94 -2.18 -7.90
N SER A 52 1.08 -2.92 -8.62
CA SER A 52 1.48 -4.19 -9.25
C SER A 52 2.58 -3.99 -10.31
N LYS A 53 2.64 -2.82 -10.95
CA LYS A 53 3.59 -2.51 -12.03
C LYS A 53 4.89 -1.89 -11.56
N MET A 54 5.08 -1.77 -10.24
CA MET A 54 6.31 -1.23 -9.66
C MET A 54 7.53 -2.06 -10.07
N THR A 55 8.54 -1.38 -10.56
CA THR A 55 9.80 -1.98 -10.99
C THR A 55 10.87 -1.94 -9.91
N VAL A 56 11.85 -2.84 -10.00
CA VAL A 56 13.01 -2.83 -9.08
C VAL A 56 13.78 -1.53 -9.22
N GLU A 57 13.92 -1.00 -10.44
CA GLU A 57 14.59 0.28 -10.66
C GLU A 57 13.91 1.45 -9.95
N GLU A 58 12.59 1.60 -10.08
CA GLU A 58 11.83 2.66 -9.40
C GLU A 58 11.98 2.57 -7.87
N TYR A 59 11.93 1.35 -7.35
CA TYR A 59 12.13 1.10 -5.92
C TYR A 59 13.54 1.47 -5.46
N SER A 60 14.57 1.05 -6.20
CA SER A 60 15.98 1.33 -5.87
C SER A 60 16.41 2.77 -6.11
N LYS A 61 15.76 3.51 -7.03
CA LYS A 61 16.09 4.91 -7.36
C LYS A 61 15.79 5.90 -6.23
N ASN A 62 15.08 5.49 -5.18
CA ASN A 62 14.63 6.41 -4.14
C ASN A 62 15.69 6.70 -3.07
N LYS A 63 16.24 7.93 -3.14
CA LYS A 63 17.22 8.54 -2.23
C LYS A 63 16.60 9.38 -1.09
N LEU A 64 15.34 9.17 -0.70
CA LEU A 64 14.73 9.97 0.37
C LEU A 64 14.80 9.23 1.71
N THR A 65 15.93 9.38 2.38
CA THR A 65 16.00 9.30 3.84
C THR A 65 16.34 10.70 4.35
N ASN A 66 15.30 11.47 4.68
CA ASN A 66 15.14 12.21 5.93
C ASN A 66 16.40 12.87 6.57
N ASP A 67 17.25 13.56 5.80
CA ASP A 67 18.40 14.28 6.37
C ASP A 67 18.58 15.68 5.80
N ASP A 68 17.51 16.28 5.27
CA ASP A 68 17.47 17.73 5.09
C ASP A 68 17.11 18.33 6.45
N GLY A 69 18.13 18.53 7.31
CA GLY A 69 18.00 19.12 8.65
C GLY A 69 17.25 20.46 8.70
N GLU A 70 16.97 21.07 7.55
CA GLU A 70 16.15 22.28 7.39
C GLU A 70 14.67 22.07 7.75
N LEU A 71 14.10 20.87 7.56
CA LEU A 71 12.67 20.63 7.83
C LEU A 71 12.38 20.21 9.27
N ASP A 72 13.43 19.97 10.06
CA ASP A 72 13.30 19.44 11.42
C ASP A 72 12.68 20.48 12.39
N GLY A 73 12.67 21.77 12.02
CA GLY A 73 11.95 22.81 12.78
C GLY A 73 10.44 22.88 12.50
N CYS A 74 9.96 22.32 11.38
CA CYS A 74 8.58 22.48 10.91
C CYS A 74 7.66 21.29 11.23
N LEU A 75 8.25 20.13 11.54
CA LEU A 75 7.51 18.90 11.81
C LEU A 75 7.34 18.66 13.31
N THR A 76 6.15 18.23 13.70
CA THR A 76 5.87 17.70 15.04
C THR A 76 6.69 16.43 15.30
N LYS A 77 6.88 16.07 16.57
CA LYS A 77 7.57 14.83 16.96
C LYS A 77 6.96 13.60 16.27
N LEU A 78 5.64 13.53 16.22
CA LEU A 78 4.92 12.45 15.56
C LEU A 78 5.23 12.40 14.05
N GLU A 79 5.20 13.53 13.35
CA GLU A 79 5.49 13.57 11.91
C GLU A 79 6.93 13.15 11.61
N LYS A 80 7.90 13.57 12.43
CA LYS A 80 9.29 13.10 12.32
C LYS A 80 9.40 11.59 12.48
N ASP A 81 8.74 11.04 13.49
CA ASP A 81 8.74 9.60 13.74
C ASP A 81 8.08 8.84 12.58
N LEU A 82 6.99 9.36 12.01
CA LEU A 82 6.33 8.79 10.83
C LEU A 82 7.24 8.81 9.60
N CYS A 83 7.94 9.93 9.35
CA CYS A 83 8.90 10.03 8.25
C CYS A 83 10.04 9.01 8.40
N ARG A 84 10.52 8.77 9.62
CA ARG A 84 11.55 7.76 9.91
C ARG A 84 11.03 6.33 9.76
N TYR A 85 9.76 6.09 10.10
CA TYR A 85 9.17 4.76 10.10
C TYR A 85 8.73 4.27 8.72
N PHE A 86 8.22 5.18 7.88
CA PHE A 86 7.71 4.84 6.55
C PHE A 86 8.76 5.07 5.46
N TYR A 87 8.98 4.04 4.64
CA TYR A 87 9.77 4.17 3.43
C TYR A 87 8.88 4.70 2.29
N ARG A 88 9.34 5.73 1.58
CA ARG A 88 8.61 6.33 0.44
C ARG A 88 9.34 6.02 -0.86
N THR A 89 8.61 5.51 -1.84
CA THR A 89 9.08 5.33 -3.22
C THR A 89 8.19 6.07 -4.20
N GLU A 90 8.73 6.41 -5.36
CA GLU A 90 8.04 7.05 -6.47
C GLU A 90 7.97 6.09 -7.66
N ILE A 91 6.76 5.90 -8.19
CA ILE A 91 6.49 5.05 -9.35
C ILE A 91 5.83 5.84 -10.47
N ILE A 92 6.01 5.38 -11.71
CA ILE A 92 5.38 5.99 -12.87
C ILE A 92 3.96 5.43 -13.03
N ALA A 93 2.96 6.27 -12.80
CA ALA A 93 1.56 5.96 -13.04
C ALA A 93 1.16 6.20 -14.51
N LYS A 94 -0.14 6.02 -14.80
CA LYS A 94 -0.68 6.28 -16.15
C LYS A 94 -0.35 7.71 -16.60
N ARG A 95 -0.04 7.85 -17.90
CA ARG A 95 0.30 9.12 -18.56
C ARG A 95 1.56 9.79 -18.00
N GLY A 96 2.51 9.01 -17.47
CA GLY A 96 3.80 9.52 -16.99
C GLY A 96 3.74 10.29 -15.67
N ARG A 97 2.59 10.29 -14.97
CA ARG A 97 2.46 10.98 -13.69
C ARG A 97 3.23 10.23 -12.60
N ILE A 98 3.97 10.96 -11.78
CA ILE A 98 4.66 10.39 -10.61
C ILE A 98 3.65 10.11 -9.51
N ALA A 99 3.75 8.93 -8.89
CA ALA A 99 2.91 8.51 -7.79
C ALA A 99 3.79 8.02 -6.63
N ALA A 100 3.62 8.62 -5.45
CA ALA A 100 4.25 8.14 -4.22
C ALA A 100 3.54 6.91 -3.66
N VAL A 101 4.33 5.96 -3.14
CA VAL A 101 3.89 4.77 -2.41
C VAL A 101 4.70 4.67 -1.13
N LEU A 102 4.02 4.43 -0.01
CA LEU A 102 4.58 4.31 1.33
C LEU A 102 4.61 2.84 1.75
N PHE A 103 5.66 2.45 2.46
CA PHE A 103 5.81 1.11 3.01
C PHE A 103 6.12 1.18 4.50
N PRO A 104 5.35 0.48 5.34
CA PRO A 104 5.79 0.17 6.69
C PRO A 104 7.12 -0.60 6.66
N ARG A 105 7.96 -0.42 7.68
CA ARG A 105 9.27 -1.07 7.80
C ARG A 105 9.25 -2.58 7.51
N GLN A 106 8.30 -3.31 8.09
CA GLN A 106 8.16 -4.76 7.90
C GLN A 106 7.91 -5.15 6.42
N VAL A 107 7.04 -4.39 5.73
CA VAL A 107 6.74 -4.65 4.31
C VAL A 107 7.96 -4.34 3.46
N LYS A 108 8.69 -3.27 3.78
CA LYS A 108 9.95 -2.90 3.13
C LYS A 108 11.01 -3.99 3.28
N GLU A 109 11.20 -4.52 4.49
CA GLU A 109 12.14 -5.61 4.76
C GLU A 109 11.81 -6.88 3.96
N ASN A 110 10.52 -7.22 3.84
CA ASN A 110 10.07 -8.34 3.02
C ASN A 110 10.27 -8.09 1.51
N ILE A 111 10.03 -6.87 1.02
CA ILE A 111 10.31 -6.51 -0.38
C ILE A 111 11.82 -6.59 -0.67
N ASP A 112 12.65 -6.10 0.24
CA ASP A 112 14.11 -6.21 0.12
C ASP A 112 14.56 -7.70 0.10
N LEU A 113 13.91 -8.56 0.89
CA LEU A 113 14.16 -10.00 0.87
C LEU A 113 13.76 -10.62 -0.48
N LEU A 114 12.60 -10.24 -1.02
CA LEU A 114 12.16 -10.69 -2.35
C LEU A 114 13.15 -10.28 -3.45
N ILE A 115 13.64 -9.04 -3.41
CA ILE A 115 14.62 -8.51 -4.39
C ILE A 115 15.98 -9.20 -4.23
N ARG A 116 16.42 -9.52 -3.01
CA ARG A 116 17.70 -10.23 -2.79
C ARG A 116 17.64 -11.69 -3.25
N SER A 117 16.52 -12.36 -3.01
CA SER A 117 16.35 -13.80 -3.27
C SER A 117 15.87 -14.15 -4.68
N ARG A 118 15.42 -13.17 -5.48
CA ARG A 118 14.89 -13.43 -6.83
C ARG A 118 15.89 -14.10 -7.77
N ASN A 119 17.18 -13.76 -7.69
CA ASN A 119 18.21 -14.27 -8.61
C ASN A 119 18.56 -15.73 -8.30
N SER A 120 18.53 -16.15 -7.03
CA SER A 120 18.85 -17.52 -6.66
C SER A 120 17.67 -18.48 -6.85
N LEU A 121 16.44 -18.00 -6.67
CA LEU A 121 15.26 -18.87 -6.60
C LEU A 121 14.45 -18.92 -7.88
N THR A 122 14.46 -17.87 -8.69
CA THR A 122 13.52 -17.75 -9.80
C THR A 122 14.24 -17.58 -11.13
N ASN A 123 13.66 -18.13 -12.20
CA ASN A 123 14.07 -17.81 -13.57
C ASN A 123 13.67 -16.37 -13.96
N CYS A 124 13.27 -15.51 -13.00
CA CYS A 124 12.79 -14.16 -13.21
C CYS A 124 13.89 -13.12 -13.41
N PHE A 125 15.11 -13.53 -13.76
CA PHE A 125 16.24 -12.64 -14.04
C PHE A 125 15.86 -11.48 -14.96
N ASN A 126 14.97 -11.71 -15.92
CA ASN A 126 14.60 -10.72 -16.93
C ASN A 126 13.34 -9.88 -16.61
N SER A 127 12.65 -10.13 -15.48
CA SER A 127 11.43 -9.40 -15.16
C SER A 127 11.74 -8.08 -14.45
N LYS A 128 11.41 -6.94 -15.05
CA LYS A 128 11.63 -5.63 -14.40
C LYS A 128 10.77 -5.39 -13.15
N TYR A 129 9.69 -6.15 -12.97
CA TYR A 129 8.74 -5.96 -11.88
C TYR A 129 9.24 -6.57 -10.57
N ILE A 130 8.89 -5.94 -9.44
CA ILE A 130 9.10 -6.52 -8.10
C ILE A 130 8.18 -7.72 -7.92
N PHE A 131 6.90 -7.51 -8.22
CA PHE A 131 5.85 -8.53 -8.08
C PHE A 131 5.67 -9.30 -9.39
N ALA A 132 6.69 -10.06 -9.80
CA ALA A 132 6.67 -10.83 -11.05
C ALA A 132 5.78 -12.10 -10.94
N THR A 133 5.18 -12.51 -12.06
CA THR A 133 4.48 -13.81 -12.16
C THR A 133 5.47 -14.98 -12.10
N LYS A 134 4.96 -16.20 -11.85
CA LYS A 134 5.76 -17.44 -11.89
C LYS A 134 6.53 -17.65 -13.19
N SER A 135 5.93 -17.22 -14.30
CA SER A 135 6.50 -17.26 -15.64
C SER A 135 7.52 -16.16 -15.93
N ALA A 136 7.74 -15.21 -15.00
CA ALA A 136 8.51 -13.98 -15.19
C ALA A 136 8.05 -13.03 -16.30
N SER A 137 7.05 -13.41 -17.10
CA SER A 137 6.64 -12.70 -18.31
C SER A 137 5.82 -11.43 -18.03
N SER A 138 5.25 -11.30 -16.83
CA SER A 138 4.42 -10.16 -16.46
C SER A 138 4.45 -9.90 -14.95
N HIS A 139 3.55 -9.04 -14.48
CA HIS A 139 3.36 -8.73 -13.07
C HIS A 139 2.13 -9.45 -12.50
N ILE A 140 2.13 -9.69 -11.20
CA ILE A 140 0.98 -10.21 -10.47
C ILE A 140 -0.19 -9.22 -10.58
N ARG A 141 -1.42 -9.73 -10.70
CA ARG A 141 -2.63 -8.89 -10.75
C ARG A 141 -3.12 -8.60 -9.33
N GLY A 142 -2.89 -7.39 -8.83
CA GLY A 142 -3.30 -7.02 -7.48
C GLY A 142 -4.81 -7.13 -7.20
N THR A 143 -5.68 -7.08 -8.22
CA THR A 143 -7.12 -7.35 -8.07
C THR A 143 -7.42 -8.79 -7.67
N ASP A 144 -6.68 -9.74 -8.24
CA ASP A 144 -6.89 -11.16 -8.03
C ASP A 144 -6.27 -11.59 -6.70
N VAL A 145 -5.11 -11.01 -6.35
CA VAL A 145 -4.50 -11.17 -5.02
C VAL A 145 -5.43 -10.68 -3.91
N LEU A 146 -5.99 -9.47 -4.03
CA LEU A 146 -6.95 -8.97 -3.06
C LEU A 146 -8.18 -9.89 -2.95
N ARG A 147 -8.61 -10.50 -4.05
CA ARG A 147 -9.72 -11.45 -4.06
C ARG A 147 -9.40 -12.71 -3.27
N SER A 148 -8.28 -13.36 -3.59
CA SER A 148 -7.87 -14.60 -2.97
C SER A 148 -7.70 -14.38 -1.48
N ILE A 149 -6.85 -13.43 -1.09
CA ILE A 149 -6.51 -13.20 0.32
C ILE A 149 -7.74 -12.80 1.14
N ALA A 150 -8.67 -12.02 0.59
CA ALA A 150 -9.90 -11.67 1.30
C ALA A 150 -10.74 -12.91 1.64
N ILE A 151 -10.77 -13.91 0.75
CA ILE A 151 -11.44 -15.20 0.98
C ILE A 151 -10.61 -16.05 1.95
N ASP A 152 -9.31 -16.19 1.70
CA ASP A 152 -8.40 -17.03 2.49
C ASP A 152 -8.32 -16.60 3.95
N CYS A 153 -8.43 -15.29 4.22
CA CYS A 153 -8.42 -14.75 5.58
C CYS A 153 -9.78 -14.86 6.31
N GLY A 154 -10.80 -15.46 5.68
CA GLY A 154 -12.13 -15.64 6.28
C GLY A 154 -12.87 -14.33 6.54
N ALA A 155 -12.69 -13.30 5.72
CA ALA A 155 -13.41 -12.04 5.90
C ALA A 155 -14.93 -12.28 5.77
N GLU A 156 -15.73 -11.68 6.64
CA GLU A 156 -17.20 -11.75 6.60
C GLU A 156 -17.77 -11.23 5.26
N HIS A 157 -17.14 -10.19 4.72
CA HIS A 157 -17.54 -9.54 3.47
C HIS A 157 -16.34 -9.36 2.52
N PRO A 158 -15.83 -10.42 1.87
CA PRO A 158 -14.68 -10.37 0.98
C PRO A 158 -14.89 -9.43 -0.23
N GLU A 159 -16.13 -9.22 -0.66
CA GLU A 159 -16.52 -8.32 -1.73
C GLU A 159 -16.34 -6.84 -1.40
N ARG A 160 -16.19 -6.49 -0.11
CA ARG A 160 -15.86 -5.12 0.33
C ARG A 160 -14.36 -4.85 0.31
N LEU A 161 -13.51 -5.89 0.30
CA LEU A 161 -12.05 -5.79 0.30
C LEU A 161 -11.48 -5.66 -1.13
N ARG A 162 -12.09 -4.78 -1.94
CA ARG A 162 -11.69 -4.50 -3.34
C ARG A 162 -11.02 -3.15 -3.43
N SER A 163 -10.02 -2.99 -4.31
CA SER A 163 -9.29 -1.71 -4.49
C SER A 163 -10.23 -0.52 -4.73
N THR A 164 -11.32 -0.69 -5.47
CA THR A 164 -12.34 0.36 -5.72
C THR A 164 -13.15 0.71 -4.47
N LYS A 165 -13.54 -0.30 -3.67
CA LYS A 165 -14.29 -0.11 -2.42
C LYS A 165 -13.40 0.52 -1.33
N LEU A 166 -12.14 0.10 -1.25
CA LEU A 166 -11.14 0.66 -0.35
C LEU A 166 -10.82 2.14 -0.68
N ARG A 167 -10.84 2.51 -1.96
CA ARG A 167 -10.76 3.92 -2.38
C ARG A 167 -11.96 4.74 -1.95
N LYS A 168 -13.17 4.18 -2.07
CA LYS A 168 -14.39 4.83 -1.57
C LYS A 168 -14.32 5.02 -0.06
N HIS A 169 -13.88 3.98 0.66
CA HIS A 169 -13.73 4.02 2.10
C HIS A 169 -12.80 5.14 2.57
N ILE A 170 -11.58 5.28 2.01
CA ILE A 170 -10.67 6.36 2.45
C ILE A 170 -11.28 7.75 2.17
N ALA A 171 -11.92 7.94 1.03
CA ALA A 171 -12.53 9.23 0.71
C ALA A 171 -13.70 9.58 1.64
N THR A 172 -14.49 8.59 2.06
CA THR A 172 -15.53 8.76 3.10
C THR A 172 -14.92 9.07 4.47
N MET A 173 -13.88 8.34 4.88
CA MET A 173 -13.20 8.57 6.16
C MET A 173 -12.60 9.97 6.25
N THR A 174 -12.01 10.47 5.17
CA THR A 174 -11.46 11.83 5.13
C THR A 174 -12.48 12.91 5.46
N GLN A 175 -13.75 12.72 5.08
CA GLN A 175 -14.81 13.68 5.41
C GLN A 175 -15.20 13.61 6.89
N LEU A 176 -15.20 12.42 7.47
CA LEU A 176 -15.39 12.24 8.90
C LEU A 176 -14.26 12.89 9.70
N PHE A 177 -13.02 12.79 9.22
CA PHE A 177 -11.86 13.41 9.88
C PHE A 177 -11.80 14.94 9.76
N ASN A 178 -12.61 15.57 8.89
CA ASN A 178 -12.66 17.02 8.71
C ASN A 178 -11.27 17.65 8.49
N LEU A 179 -10.51 17.05 7.58
CA LEU A 179 -9.20 17.57 7.18
C LEU A 179 -9.34 19.00 6.64
N SER A 180 -8.36 19.84 6.91
CA SER A 180 -8.23 21.16 6.28
C SER A 180 -8.10 21.03 4.76
N GLU A 181 -8.35 22.11 4.02
CA GLU A 181 -8.24 22.08 2.55
C GLU A 181 -6.83 21.68 2.09
N ASN A 182 -5.79 22.13 2.80
CA ASN A 182 -4.40 21.81 2.52
C ASN A 182 -4.11 20.31 2.72
N GLU A 183 -4.58 19.71 3.82
CA GLU A 183 -4.42 18.28 4.09
C GLU A 183 -5.20 17.42 3.07
N LEU A 184 -6.38 17.89 2.67
CA LEU A 184 -7.18 17.25 1.63
C LEU A 184 -6.45 17.28 0.28
N ASP A 185 -5.80 18.39 -0.07
CA ASP A 185 -4.97 18.53 -1.27
C ASP A 185 -3.79 17.56 -1.27
N ILE A 186 -3.07 17.46 -0.15
CA ILE A 186 -1.97 16.51 0.03
C ILE A 186 -2.48 15.08 -0.18
N LEU A 187 -3.60 14.71 0.45
CA LEU A 187 -4.19 13.38 0.31
C LEU A 187 -4.69 13.09 -1.10
N ALA A 188 -5.35 14.05 -1.76
CA ALA A 188 -5.86 13.88 -3.12
C ALA A 188 -4.72 13.65 -4.12
N LYS A 189 -3.65 14.46 -4.02
CA LYS A 189 -2.40 14.27 -4.79
C LYS A 189 -1.79 12.89 -4.49
N PHE A 190 -1.75 12.50 -3.21
CA PHE A 190 -1.27 11.19 -2.80
C PHE A 190 -2.14 10.03 -3.30
N LEU A 191 -3.44 10.18 -3.50
CA LEU A 191 -4.29 9.11 -4.04
C LEU A 191 -4.34 9.10 -5.58
N GLY A 192 -3.72 10.10 -6.22
CA GLY A 192 -3.76 10.29 -7.67
C GLY A 192 -5.16 10.65 -8.17
N HIS A 193 -5.91 11.42 -7.39
CA HIS A 193 -7.21 11.97 -7.72
C HIS A 193 -7.11 13.47 -8.02
N ASP A 194 -8.00 13.97 -8.88
CA ASP A 194 -8.25 15.43 -8.92
C ASP A 194 -9.08 15.78 -7.67
N ILE A 195 -8.72 16.86 -6.97
CA ILE A 195 -9.43 17.28 -5.76
C ILE A 195 -10.90 17.59 -6.04
N ARG A 196 -11.25 18.03 -7.26
CA ARG A 196 -12.64 18.27 -7.67
C ARG A 196 -13.44 16.97 -7.65
N VAL A 197 -12.87 15.88 -8.15
CA VAL A 197 -13.47 14.54 -8.07
C VAL A 197 -13.64 14.10 -6.61
N HIS A 198 -12.70 14.46 -5.73
CA HIS A 198 -12.81 14.16 -4.31
C HIS A 198 -13.95 14.93 -3.62
N ARG A 199 -14.09 16.23 -3.94
CA ARG A 199 -15.11 17.13 -3.37
C ARG A 199 -16.52 16.84 -3.90
N GLU A 200 -16.65 16.35 -5.13
CA GLU A 200 -17.93 16.14 -5.82
C GLU A 200 -18.48 14.71 -5.61
N PHE A 201 -17.67 13.66 -5.76
CA PHE A 201 -18.17 12.27 -5.81
C PHE A 201 -18.21 11.54 -4.47
N TYR A 202 -17.52 12.04 -3.44
CA TYR A 202 -17.39 11.30 -2.19
C TYR A 202 -18.15 11.91 -1.02
N ARG A 203 -18.95 12.97 -1.24
CA ARG A 203 -19.76 13.60 -0.17
C ARG A 203 -20.66 12.57 0.51
N LEU A 204 -20.51 12.45 1.81
CA LEU A 204 -21.48 11.80 2.68
C LEU A 204 -22.82 12.51 2.52
N PRO A 205 -23.95 11.77 2.51
CA PRO A 205 -25.27 12.39 2.54
C PRO A 205 -25.38 13.34 3.73
N ASP A 206 -25.97 14.52 3.51
CA ASP A 206 -26.03 15.59 4.52
C ASP A 206 -26.57 15.12 5.87
N GLY A 207 -27.53 14.19 5.88
CA GLY A 207 -28.06 13.59 7.10
C GLY A 207 -27.02 12.84 7.94
N THR A 208 -26.07 12.12 7.33
CA THR A 208 -25.00 11.44 8.07
C THR A 208 -24.00 12.44 8.65
N MET A 209 -23.70 13.52 7.90
CA MET A 209 -22.83 14.59 8.37
C MET A 209 -23.45 15.33 9.55
N GLN A 210 -24.75 15.66 9.47
CA GLN A 210 -25.47 16.30 10.56
C GLN A 210 -25.46 15.42 11.81
N VAL A 211 -25.83 14.15 11.72
CA VAL A 211 -25.81 13.26 12.88
C VAL A 211 -24.40 13.12 13.47
N ALA A 212 -23.37 12.89 12.66
CA ALA A 212 -22.01 12.70 13.20
C ALA A 212 -21.40 13.99 13.77
N LYS A 213 -21.57 15.13 13.09
CA LYS A 213 -20.92 16.40 13.47
C LYS A 213 -21.73 17.19 14.48
N VAL A 214 -23.03 17.35 14.24
CA VAL A 214 -23.92 18.11 15.14
C VAL A 214 -24.07 17.38 16.45
N SER A 215 -24.27 16.05 16.46
CA SER A 215 -24.38 15.32 17.74
C SER A 215 -23.09 15.40 18.56
N LYS A 216 -21.91 15.31 17.92
CA LYS A 216 -20.64 15.51 18.63
C LYS A 216 -20.56 16.89 19.27
N LEU A 217 -20.95 17.94 18.54
CA LEU A 217 -20.92 19.31 19.03
C LEU A 217 -21.95 19.54 20.15
N LEU A 218 -23.15 18.99 20.01
CA LEU A 218 -24.21 19.01 21.03
C LEU A 218 -23.80 18.24 22.30
N MET A 219 -23.02 17.16 22.19
CA MET A 219 -22.50 16.41 23.34
C MET A 219 -21.30 17.09 24.02
N MET A 220 -20.62 18.02 23.35
CA MET A 220 -19.50 18.78 23.89
C MET A 220 -19.94 20.09 24.56
N MET A 221 -21.20 20.49 24.38
CA MET A 221 -21.85 21.59 25.12
C MET A 221 -22.50 21.06 26.39
#